data_AF-A0A2G5TCV9-F1
#
_entry.id   AF-A0A2G5TCV9-F1
#
_cell.length_a   1.000
_cell.length_b   1.000
_cell.length_c   1.000
_cell.angle_alpha   90.00
_cell.angle_beta   90.00
_cell.angle_gamma   90.00
#
_symmetry.space_group_name_H-M   'P 1'
#
loop_
_entity.id
_entity.type
_entity.pdbx_description
1 polymer ?
#
loop_
_entity_poly.entity_id
_entity_poly.type
_entity_poly.pdbx_seq_one_letter_code
_entity_poly.pdbx_strand_id
1 'polypeptide(L)'
;MSFNYTDADFGGFGFSESTINTWIAIADFISSISITVVNYEFYLACAGVVTNLFHLLILLQKSMRSNSVNVVMIGIGVCDLFAMGFIVFANGLVIVHRNPEW
;
A
#
# COMPACT_ATOMS: atom_id res chain seq x y z
N MET A 1 -4.42 1.04 -17.03
CA MET A 1 -3.42 1.78 -17.82
C MET A 1 -2.09 1.09 -17.57
N SER A 2 -1.51 0.42 -18.57
CA SER A 2 -0.19 -0.23 -18.45
C SER A 2 0.88 0.78 -18.86
N PHE A 3 1.87 1.03 -18.00
CA PHE A 3 3.06 1.77 -18.40
C PHE A 3 3.90 0.86 -19.30
N ASN A 4 4.23 1.34 -20.50
CA ASN A 4 5.05 0.62 -21.47
C ASN A 4 6.36 1.39 -21.56
N TYR A 5 7.37 0.95 -20.81
CA TYR A 5 8.65 1.64 -20.74
C TYR A 5 9.46 1.37 -22.02
N THR A 6 10.14 2.39 -22.51
CA THR A 6 10.93 2.34 -23.75
C THR A 6 12.37 2.78 -23.50
N ASP A 7 13.28 2.44 -24.41
CA ASP A 7 14.68 2.87 -24.33
C ASP A 7 14.83 4.40 -24.22
N ALA A 8 13.87 5.16 -24.77
CA ALA A 8 13.84 6.61 -24.67
C ALA A 8 13.71 7.12 -23.22
N ASP A 9 13.06 6.37 -22.33
CA ASP A 9 12.88 6.72 -20.92
C ASP A 9 14.19 6.63 -20.13
N PHE A 10 15.17 5.88 -20.63
CA PHE A 10 16.47 5.65 -19.99
C PHE A 10 17.67 6.15 -20.81
N GLY A 11 17.44 6.63 -22.04
CA GLY A 11 18.49 7.06 -22.97
C GLY A 11 19.33 8.27 -22.50
N GLY A 12 18.84 9.03 -21.51
CA GLY A 12 19.57 10.17 -20.92
C GLY A 12 20.72 9.77 -19.99
N PHE A 13 20.82 8.50 -19.60
CA PHE A 13 21.80 8.05 -18.61
C PHE A 13 23.13 7.52 -19.20
N GLY A 14 23.24 7.42 -20.53
CA GLY A 14 24.47 6.95 -21.18
C GLY A 14 24.84 5.51 -20.87
N PHE A 15 23.85 4.68 -20.49
CA PHE A 15 24.05 3.27 -20.19
C PHE A 15 24.20 2.42 -21.46
N SER A 16 24.82 1.25 -21.31
CA SER A 16 24.88 0.25 -22.39
C SER A 16 23.48 -0.31 -22.70
N GLU A 17 23.23 -0.71 -23.94
CA GLU A 17 21.94 -1.29 -24.36
C GLU A 17 21.52 -2.49 -23.50
N SER A 18 22.48 -3.32 -23.07
CA SER A 18 22.19 -4.46 -22.17
C SER A 18 21.69 -3.99 -20.79
N THR A 19 22.23 -2.88 -20.29
CA THR A 19 21.79 -2.27 -19.03
C THR A 19 20.38 -1.69 -19.20
N ILE A 20 20.14 -0.92 -20.26
CA ILE A 20 18.81 -0.33 -20.52
C ILE A 20 17.72 -1.41 -20.59
N ASN A 21 17.99 -2.51 -21.30
CA ASN A 21 17.06 -3.64 -21.36
C ASN A 21 16.75 -4.26 -19.99
N THR A 22 17.75 -4.40 -19.10
CA THR A 22 17.51 -4.89 -17.73
C THR A 22 16.66 -3.91 -16.90
N TRP A 23 16.86 -2.61 -17.10
CA TRP A 23 16.09 -1.57 -16.42
C TRP A 23 14.63 -1.53 -16.87
N ILE A 24 14.39 -1.66 -18.17
CA ILE A 24 13.04 -1.78 -18.74
C ILE A 24 12.32 -2.99 -18.12
N ALA A 25 12.97 -4.15 -18.09
CA ALA A 25 12.37 -5.35 -17.50
C ALA A 25 12.01 -5.18 -16.01
N ILE A 26 12.86 -4.50 -15.24
CA ILE A 26 12.57 -4.19 -13.83
C ILE A 26 11.39 -3.21 -13.71
N ALA A 27 11.36 -2.17 -14.53
CA ALA A 27 10.31 -1.15 -14.52
C ALA A 27 8.95 -1.75 -14.89
N ASP A 28 8.90 -2.60 -15.93
CA ASP A 28 7.70 -3.33 -16.34
C ASP A 28 7.20 -4.27 -15.22
N PHE A 29 8.12 -4.95 -14.53
CA PHE A 29 7.77 -5.81 -13.40
C PHE A 29 7.15 -5.01 -12.24
N ILE A 30 7.77 -3.90 -11.85
CA ILE A 30 7.24 -3.01 -10.80
C ILE A 30 5.88 -2.43 -11.20
N SER A 31 5.73 -2.03 -12.46
CA SER A 31 4.46 -1.51 -13.00
C SER A 31 3.35 -2.57 -12.96
N SER A 32 3.66 -3.81 -13.35
CA SER A 32 2.73 -4.94 -13.26
C SER A 32 2.25 -5.19 -11.82
N ILE A 33 3.18 -5.16 -10.86
CA ILE A 33 2.84 -5.23 -9.43
C ILE A 33 1.97 -4.05 -9.03
N SER A 34 2.36 -2.82 -9.39
CA SER A 34 1.63 -1.61 -9.02
C SER A 34 0.18 -1.65 -9.51
N ILE A 35 -0.06 -2.03 -10.78
CA ILE A 35 -1.41 -2.16 -11.33
C ILE A 35 -2.22 -3.22 -10.57
N THR A 36 -1.60 -4.35 -10.25
CA THR A 36 -2.24 -5.40 -9.46
C THR A 36 -2.59 -4.89 -8.07
N VAL A 37 -1.67 -4.21 -7.39
CA VAL A 37 -1.88 -3.63 -6.06
C VAL A 37 -3.00 -2.61 -6.08
N VAL A 38 -3.04 -1.70 -7.04
CA VAL A 38 -4.11 -0.69 -7.17
C VAL A 38 -5.47 -1.36 -7.38
N ASN A 39 -5.55 -2.40 -8.20
CA ASN A 39 -6.80 -3.14 -8.41
C ASN A 39 -7.32 -3.82 -7.13
N TYR A 40 -6.41 -4.27 -6.27
CA TYR A 40 -6.75 -4.93 -5.00
C TYR A 40 -6.61 -4.01 -3.78
N GLU A 41 -6.37 -2.72 -3.98
CA GLU A 41 -6.03 -1.76 -2.92
C GLU A 41 -7.12 -1.72 -1.84
N PHE A 42 -8.39 -1.74 -2.26
CA PHE A 42 -9.52 -1.76 -1.33
C PHE A 42 -9.54 -3.01 -0.43
N TYR A 43 -9.29 -4.18 -1.01
CA TYR A 43 -9.26 -5.45 -0.28
C TYR A 43 -8.05 -5.51 0.67
N LEU A 44 -6.89 -5.06 0.20
CA LEU A 44 -5.67 -4.98 1.01
C LEU A 44 -5.81 -3.98 2.16
N ALA A 45 -6.43 -2.83 1.92
CA ALA A 45 -6.70 -1.83 2.95
C ALA A 45 -7.70 -2.36 4.00
N CYS A 46 -8.75 -3.06 3.59
CA CYS A 46 -9.67 -3.73 4.53
C CYS A 46 -8.95 -4.78 5.38
N ALA A 47 -8.12 -5.63 4.77
CA ALA A 47 -7.31 -6.60 5.50
C ALA A 47 -6.35 -5.91 6.48
N GLY A 48 -5.72 -4.81 6.06
CA GLY A 48 -4.84 -3.98 6.89
C GLY A 48 -5.53 -3.37 8.11
N VAL A 49 -6.77 -2.90 7.96
CA VAL A 49 -7.58 -2.43 9.11
C VAL A 49 -7.83 -3.56 10.10
N VAL A 50 -8.22 -4.75 9.60
CA VAL A 50 -8.50 -5.91 10.47
C VAL A 50 -7.24 -6.38 11.21
N THR A 51 -6.12 -6.53 10.51
CA THR A 51 -4.86 -6.98 11.14
C THR A 51 -4.33 -5.97 12.15
N ASN A 52 -4.36 -4.67 11.84
CA ASN A 52 -3.94 -3.62 12.77
C ASN A 52 -4.87 -3.53 13.98
N LEU A 53 -6.17 -3.77 13.81
CA LEU A 53 -7.11 -3.86 14.92
C LEU A 53 -6.78 -5.03 15.85
N PHE A 54 -6.52 -6.22 15.30
CA PHE A 54 -6.08 -7.38 16.11
C PHE A 54 -4.76 -7.12 16.83
N HIS A 55 -3.79 -6.50 16.15
CA HIS A 55 -2.52 -6.13 16.75
C HIS A 55 -2.72 -5.21 17.96
N LEU A 56 -3.55 -4.17 17.82
CA LEU A 56 -3.89 -3.27 18.91
C LEU A 56 -4.63 -3.97 20.06
N LEU A 57 -5.59 -4.85 19.77
CA LEU A 57 -6.32 -5.61 20.78
C LEU A 57 -5.39 -6.48 21.64
N ILE A 58 -4.39 -7.10 21.02
CA ILE A 58 -3.39 -7.92 21.72
C ILE A 58 -2.46 -7.03 22.55
N LEU A 59 -1.96 -5.92 21.99
CA LEU A 59 -1.04 -5.03 22.69
C LEU A 59 -1.66 -4.25 23.85
N LEU A 60 -2.97 -4.01 23.80
CA LEU A 60 -3.74 -3.37 24.87
C LEU A 60 -3.97 -4.28 26.09
N GLN A 61 -3.66 -5.58 26.01
CA GLN A 61 -3.78 -6.46 27.18
C GLN A 61 -2.90 -5.99 28.34
N LYS A 62 -3.49 -6.03 29.54
CA LYS A 62 -2.96 -5.47 30.80
C LYS A 62 -1.54 -5.94 31.16
N SER A 63 -1.11 -7.08 30.64
CA SER A 63 0.20 -7.69 30.89
C SER A 63 1.36 -7.00 30.16
N MET A 64 1.13 -6.29 29.05
CA MET A 64 2.20 -5.81 28.16
C MET A 64 2.48 -4.30 28.28
N ARG A 65 1.59 -3.56 28.94
CA ARG A 65 1.58 -2.08 28.97
C ARG A 65 2.70 -1.41 29.79
N SER A 66 3.52 -2.18 30.52
CA SER A 66 4.53 -1.63 31.43
C SER A 66 5.87 -1.30 30.78
N ASN A 67 6.07 -1.63 29.50
CA ASN A 67 7.31 -1.38 28.78
C ASN A 67 7.11 -0.25 27.75
N SER A 68 8.07 0.69 27.66
CA SER A 68 8.05 1.82 26.72
C SER A 68 7.93 1.36 25.26
N VAL A 69 8.54 0.22 24.93
CA VAL A 69 8.43 -0.41 23.61
C VAL A 69 6.99 -0.74 23.24
N ASN A 70 6.18 -1.22 24.21
CA ASN A 70 4.78 -1.59 23.95
C ASN A 70 3.91 -0.36 23.69
N VAL A 71 4.22 0.78 24.33
CA VAL A 71 3.52 2.06 24.10
C VAL A 71 3.82 2.60 22.70
N VAL A 72 5.08 2.56 22.26
CA VAL A 72 5.47 2.98 20.91
C VAL A 72 4.83 2.07 19.86
N MET A 73 4.79 0.76 20.10
CA MET A 73 4.16 -0.20 19.19
C MET A 73 2.65 0.02 19.05
N ILE A 74 1.95 0.37 20.15
CA ILE A 74 0.55 0.82 20.09
C ILE A 74 0.40 2.07 19.24
N GLY A 75 1.30 3.05 19.41
CA GLY A 75 1.30 4.28 18.61
C GLY A 75 1.42 4.00 17.10
N ILE A 76 2.32 3.11 16.70
CA ILE A 76 2.49 2.68 15.31
C ILE A 76 1.22 1.98 14.80
N GLY A 77 0.68 1.02 15.56
CA GLY A 77 -0.54 0.31 15.17
C GLY A 77 -1.76 1.23 15.03
N VAL A 78 -1.87 2.28 15.85
CA VAL A 78 -2.93 3.29 15.74
C VAL A 78 -2.73 4.15 14.48
N CYS A 79 -1.50 4.61 14.22
CA CYS A 79 -1.17 5.34 12.99
C CYS A 79 -1.50 4.53 11.73
N ASP A 80 -1.12 3.25 11.70
CA ASP A 80 -1.39 2.38 10.56
C ASP A 80 -2.89 2.11 10.38
N LEU A 81 -3.65 2.01 11.49
CA LEU A 81 -5.10 1.86 11.45
C LEU A 81 -5.79 3.12 10.89
N PHE A 82 -5.34 4.32 11.26
CA PHE A 82 -5.85 5.56 10.69
C PHE A 82 -5.51 5.70 9.20
N ALA A 83 -4.29 5.37 8.80
CA ALA A 83 -3.86 5.46 7.41
C ALA A 83 -4.66 4.51 6.50
N MET A 84 -4.73 3.22 6.86
CA MET A 84 -5.51 2.21 6.13
C MET A 84 -7.02 2.54 6.18
N GLY A 85 -7.52 3.00 7.33
CA GLY A 85 -8.92 3.39 7.50
C GLY A 85 -9.33 4.56 6.60
N PHE A 86 -8.46 5.56 6.43
CA PHE A 86 -8.70 6.67 5.50
C PHE A 86 -8.81 6.20 4.05
N ILE A 87 -7.93 5.28 3.62
CA ILE A 87 -7.96 4.70 2.27
C ILE A 87 -9.27 3.94 2.02
N VAL A 88 -9.72 3.13 2.99
CA VAL A 88 -11.00 2.43 2.90
C VAL A 88 -12.17 3.42 2.82
N PHE A 89 -12.17 4.46 3.65
CA PHE A 89 -13.22 5.48 3.64
C PHE A 89 -13.28 6.25 2.31
N ALA A 90 -12.14 6.68 1.78
CA ALA A 90 -12.06 7.38 0.51
C ALA A 90 -12.56 6.52 -0.66
N ASN A 91 -12.07 5.27 -0.76
CA ASN A 91 -12.51 4.34 -1.79
C ASN A 91 -14.00 3.97 -1.64
N GLY A 92 -14.47 3.77 -0.40
CA GLY A 92 -15.88 3.52 -0.12
C GLY A 92 -16.78 4.68 -0.53
N LEU A 93 -16.37 5.92 -0.24
CA LEU A 93 -17.10 7.13 -0.64
C LEU A 93 -17.18 7.26 -2.16
N VAL A 94 -16.09 6.97 -2.88
CA VAL A 94 -16.09 6.92 -4.34
C VAL A 94 -17.08 5.88 -4.87
N ILE A 95 -17.13 4.69 -4.27
CA ILE A 95 -18.07 3.63 -4.68
C ILE A 95 -19.53 4.05 -4.43
N VAL A 96 -19.82 4.64 -3.26
CA VAL A 96 -21.17 5.12 -2.89
C VAL A 96 -21.59 6.26 -3.83
N HIS A 97 -20.72 7.23 -4.07
CA HIS A 97 -21.02 8.35 -4.96
C HIS A 97 -21.18 7.91 -6.43
N ARG A 98 -20.48 6.84 -6.84
CA ARG A 98 -20.59 6.27 -8.19
C ARG A 98 -21.88 5.48 -8.42
N ASN A 99 -22.52 4.98 -7.36
CA ASN A 99 -23.80 4.26 -7.43
C ASN A 99 -24.89 5.03 -6.67
N PRO A 100 -25.46 6.10 -7.26
CA PRO A 100 -26.48 6.92 -6.61
C PRO A 100 -27.88 6.26 -6.53
N GLU A 101 -28.03 5.00 -6.92
CA GLU A 101 -29.33 4.31 -7.06
C GLU A 101 -29.75 3.47 -5.85
N TRP A 102 -29.21 3.76 -4.66
CA TRP A 102 -29.69 3.23 -3.37
C TRP A 102 -30.26 4.36 -2.52
#